data_AF-A0A1X0QXC3-F1
#
_entry.id   AF-A0A1X0QXC3-F1
#
_cell.length_a   1.000
_cell.length_b   1.000
_cell.length_c   1.000
_cell.angle_alpha   90.00
_cell.angle_beta   90.00
_cell.angle_gamma   90.00
#
_symmetry.space_group_name_H-M   'P 1'
#
loop_
_entity.id
_entity.type
_entity.pdbx_description
1 polymer ?
#
loop_
_entity_poly.entity_id
_entity_poly.type
_entity_poly.pdbx_seq_one_letter_code
_entity_poly.pdbx_strand_id
1 'polypeptide(L)'
;MTLNTFHYAGVSSKNVTLGVPRLKEIINVAKNIKTPRLEVWLDAERSRNIELAKEVQVKLEHTTLQKLTSVAEIYYDPDPRQTVIAEDVDFVETYYSLEDDNSPFVTRVSPWLLRLELNRAMMVDKGIYVTDIVQKISEEFRHDLHVMGSDDNSEKQVIRCRVMLDENEKNAEIDDENKPEEDTFLRKLESSMLSSINLCGIPGIKKVYIVERKNTVLNDKGSFETTTEWGLDTDGTNLQEVMCQEGVDETRTYSNNTVEIMEV
;
A
#
# COMPACT_ATOMS: atom_id res chain seq x y z
N MET A 1 11.89 -8.24 37.17
CA MET A 1 12.06 -8.36 35.70
C MET A 1 12.41 -9.80 35.37
N THR A 2 11.59 -10.51 34.60
CA THR A 2 11.86 -11.91 34.20
C THR A 2 12.55 -11.97 32.84
N LEU A 3 13.29 -13.07 32.62
CA LEU A 3 14.28 -13.23 31.54
C LEU A 3 13.67 -13.24 30.13
N ASN A 4 12.38 -13.55 29.99
CA ASN A 4 11.54 -13.42 28.79
C ASN A 4 10.07 -13.43 29.25
N THR A 5 9.34 -12.32 29.13
CA THR A 5 7.93 -12.27 29.51
C THR A 5 7.02 -12.63 28.34
N PHE A 6 6.55 -13.88 28.31
CA PHE A 6 5.32 -14.28 27.61
C PHE A 6 4.26 -14.67 28.64
N HIS A 7 3.76 -13.68 29.39
CA HIS A 7 2.48 -13.80 30.09
C HIS A 7 1.84 -12.40 30.15
N TYR A 8 1.25 -11.97 29.04
CA TYR A 8 0.22 -10.94 29.05
C TYR A 8 -1.12 -11.67 28.89
N ALA A 9 -1.85 -11.81 30.00
CA ALA A 9 -3.25 -12.22 29.95
C ALA A 9 -4.08 -11.00 29.51
N GLY A 10 -4.80 -11.11 28.38
CA GLY A 10 -5.90 -10.19 28.06
C GLY A 10 -5.66 -9.12 26.99
N VAL A 11 -4.50 -9.06 26.32
CA VAL A 11 -4.32 -8.18 25.14
C VAL A 11 -3.83 -9.03 23.97
N SER A 12 -4.78 -9.67 23.31
CA SER A 12 -4.53 -10.56 22.18
C SER A 12 -4.03 -9.75 20.98
N SER A 13 -2.96 -10.21 20.33
CA SER A 13 -2.43 -9.87 19.00
C SER A 13 -1.25 -8.89 18.85
N LYS A 14 -0.80 -8.14 19.86
CA LYS A 14 0.36 -7.21 19.72
C LYS A 14 1.64 -7.76 20.37
N ASN A 15 2.60 -8.16 19.55
CA ASN A 15 3.93 -8.55 20.01
C ASN A 15 4.72 -7.30 20.40
N VAL A 16 5.08 -7.17 21.68
CA VAL A 16 5.87 -6.04 22.21
C VAL A 16 7.17 -6.59 22.79
N THR A 17 8.32 -5.99 22.44
CA THR A 17 9.57 -6.31 23.14
C THR A 17 9.53 -5.80 24.58
N LEU A 18 9.65 -6.70 25.54
CA LEU A 18 9.65 -6.41 26.97
C LEU A 18 10.89 -7.00 27.65
N GLY A 19 11.20 -6.52 28.86
CA GLY A 19 12.27 -7.05 29.70
C GLY A 19 13.68 -6.73 29.19
N VAL A 20 14.60 -7.69 29.32
CA VAL A 20 16.02 -7.53 29.00
C VAL A 20 16.29 -7.13 27.54
N PRO A 21 15.63 -7.74 26.52
CA PRO A 21 15.78 -7.31 25.14
C PRO A 21 15.50 -5.81 24.94
N ARG A 22 14.42 -5.31 25.54
CA ARG A 22 14.05 -3.89 25.45
C ARG A 22 15.02 -2.98 26.20
N LEU A 23 15.48 -3.40 27.38
CA LEU A 23 16.49 -2.67 28.14
C LEU A 23 17.79 -2.52 27.33
N LYS A 24 18.21 -3.57 26.62
CA LYS A 24 19.39 -3.54 25.75
C LYS A 24 19.24 -2.57 24.58
N GLU A 25 18.05 -2.46 23.99
CA GLU A 25 17.77 -1.47 22.94
C GLU A 25 17.90 -0.04 23.46
N ILE A 26 17.33 0.24 24.64
CA ILE A 26 17.34 1.58 25.25
C ILE A 26 18.77 2.00 25.66
N ILE A 27 19.51 1.13 26.36
CA ILE A 27 20.87 1.45 26.83
C ILE A 27 21.82 1.72 25.65
N ASN A 28 21.67 0.98 24.56
CA ASN A 28 22.53 1.14 23.38
C ASN A 28 22.04 2.21 22.40
N VAL A 29 20.91 2.87 22.68
CA VAL A 29 20.30 3.87 21.77
C VAL A 29 20.16 3.27 20.36
N ALA A 30 19.57 2.08 20.28
CA ALA A 30 19.46 1.35 19.03
C ALA A 30 18.49 2.05 18.06
N LYS A 31 18.96 2.37 16.84
CA LYS A 31 18.12 2.93 15.77
C LYS A 31 17.05 1.94 15.29
N ASN A 32 17.46 0.68 15.12
CA ASN A 32 16.61 -0.40 14.62
C ASN A 32 16.12 -1.26 15.80
N ILE A 33 14.98 -0.90 16.37
CA ILE A 33 14.32 -1.66 17.43
C ILE A 33 13.48 -2.80 16.84
N LYS A 34 13.28 -3.89 17.60
CA LYS A 34 12.58 -5.08 17.06
C LYS A 34 11.08 -4.89 16.87
N THR A 35 10.43 -4.16 17.76
CA THR A 35 8.99 -3.87 17.68
C THR A 35 8.76 -2.36 17.71
N PRO A 36 9.07 -1.65 16.60
CA PRO A 36 8.76 -0.23 16.47
C PRO A 36 7.25 -0.04 16.46
N ARG A 37 6.75 0.94 17.24
CA ARG A 37 5.33 1.28 17.28
C ARG A 37 5.12 2.74 17.65
N LEU A 38 4.01 3.28 17.17
CA LEU A 38 3.44 4.54 17.60
C LEU A 38 2.11 4.29 18.31
N GLU A 39 1.88 5.06 19.35
CA GLU A 39 0.58 5.21 20.00
C GLU A 39 0.02 6.55 19.54
N VAL A 40 -0.80 6.49 18.49
CA VAL A 40 -1.36 7.66 17.82
C VAL A 40 -2.69 8.02 18.49
N TRP A 41 -2.82 9.26 18.91
CA TRP A 41 -4.06 9.81 19.43
C TRP A 41 -4.77 10.57 18.32
N LEU A 42 -6.10 10.59 18.38
CA LEU A 42 -6.93 11.28 17.41
C LEU A 42 -7.47 12.58 18.02
N ASP A 43 -7.87 13.50 17.15
CA ASP A 43 -8.60 14.70 17.55
C ASP A 43 -9.94 14.34 18.25
N ALA A 44 -10.57 15.32 18.90
CA ALA A 44 -11.78 15.09 19.68
C ALA A 44 -13.00 14.64 18.86
N GLU A 45 -13.04 14.92 17.56
CA GLU A 45 -14.14 14.56 16.68
C GLU A 45 -14.01 13.09 16.24
N ARG A 46 -12.83 12.73 15.77
CA ARG A 46 -12.48 11.40 15.26
C ARG A 46 -12.29 10.39 16.40
N SER A 47 -11.82 10.82 17.57
CA SER A 47 -11.69 9.92 18.74
C SER A 47 -13.03 9.44 19.30
N ARG A 48 -14.14 10.10 18.95
CA ARG A 48 -15.50 9.70 19.39
C ARG A 48 -16.26 8.89 18.35
N ASN A 49 -15.78 8.83 17.11
CA ASN A 49 -16.45 8.12 16.02
C ASN A 49 -15.50 7.11 15.36
N ILE A 50 -15.84 5.83 15.44
CA ILE A 50 -15.05 4.73 14.87
C ILE A 50 -14.92 4.83 13.34
N GLU A 51 -15.93 5.34 12.64
CA GLU A 51 -15.90 5.48 11.18
C GLU A 51 -14.85 6.51 10.76
N LEU A 52 -14.81 7.66 11.44
CA LEU A 52 -13.81 8.70 11.21
C LEU A 52 -12.40 8.26 11.64
N ALA A 53 -12.30 7.45 12.69
CA ALA A 53 -11.03 6.82 13.08
C ALA A 53 -10.52 5.85 12.01
N LYS A 54 -11.43 5.13 11.34
CA LYS A 54 -11.09 4.23 10.23
C LYS A 54 -10.53 5.00 9.03
N GLU A 55 -11.04 6.19 8.72
CA GLU A 55 -10.46 7.04 7.67
C GLU A 55 -8.99 7.37 7.94
N VAL A 56 -8.66 7.76 9.19
CA VAL A 56 -7.27 8.04 9.59
C VAL A 56 -6.44 6.77 9.54
N GLN A 57 -6.99 5.63 9.99
CA GLN A 57 -6.32 4.33 9.90
C GLN A 57 -5.89 4.00 8.46
N VAL A 58 -6.77 4.20 7.48
CA VAL A 58 -6.48 3.96 6.07
C VAL A 58 -5.37 4.89 5.57
N LYS A 59 -5.42 6.18 5.91
CA LYS A 59 -4.40 7.17 5.53
C LYS A 59 -3.02 6.90 6.12
N LEU A 60 -2.94 6.25 7.28
CA LEU A 60 -1.67 5.95 7.94
C LEU A 60 -1.05 4.63 7.45
N GLU A 61 -1.86 3.61 7.18
CA GLU A 61 -1.35 2.28 6.87
C GLU A 61 -0.74 2.21 5.46
N HIS A 62 0.57 1.97 5.40
CA HIS A 62 1.30 1.79 4.15
C HIS A 62 0.75 0.61 3.36
N THR A 63 0.26 0.92 2.17
CA THR A 63 -0.35 -0.01 1.25
C THR A 63 0.33 0.14 -0.11
N THR A 64 1.12 -0.88 -0.46
CA THR A 64 1.74 -1.01 -1.79
C THR A 64 0.85 -1.81 -2.72
N LEU A 65 1.11 -1.74 -4.03
CA LEU A 65 0.41 -2.55 -5.02
C LEU A 65 0.54 -4.05 -4.74
N GLN A 66 1.69 -4.50 -4.24
CA GLN A 66 1.88 -5.89 -3.80
C GLN A 66 0.82 -6.35 -2.79
N LYS A 67 0.44 -5.48 -1.85
CA LYS A 67 -0.51 -5.85 -0.78
C LYS A 67 -1.93 -6.00 -1.30
N LEU A 68 -2.28 -5.30 -2.39
CA LEU A 68 -3.60 -5.40 -3.02
C LEU A 68 -3.67 -6.46 -4.12
N THR A 69 -2.52 -6.90 -4.65
CA THR A 69 -2.48 -7.87 -5.75
C THR A 69 -2.67 -9.29 -5.21
N SER A 70 -3.69 -9.97 -5.69
CA SER A 70 -3.95 -11.39 -5.40
C SER A 70 -3.06 -12.29 -6.25
N VAL A 71 -3.00 -12.01 -7.54
CA VAL A 71 -2.32 -12.83 -8.55
C VAL A 71 -1.65 -11.91 -9.58
N ALA A 72 -0.44 -12.26 -10.01
CA ALA A 72 0.28 -11.64 -11.11
C ALA A 72 0.69 -12.74 -12.10
N GLU A 73 0.29 -12.59 -13.35
CA GLU A 73 0.50 -13.58 -14.41
C GLU A 73 1.02 -12.90 -15.68
N ILE A 74 1.93 -13.58 -16.37
CA ILE A 74 2.49 -13.12 -17.64
C ILE A 74 1.93 -14.00 -18.76
N TYR A 75 1.28 -13.37 -19.72
CA TYR A 75 0.69 -14.01 -20.90
C TYR A 75 1.42 -13.55 -22.16
N TYR A 76 1.51 -14.45 -23.13
CA TYR A 76 1.84 -14.08 -24.50
C TYR A 76 0.54 -13.82 -25.26
N ASP A 77 0.26 -12.56 -25.56
CA ASP A 77 -0.99 -12.08 -26.16
C ASP A 77 -0.66 -11.11 -27.32
N PRO A 78 -0.38 -11.63 -28.53
CA PRO A 78 0.23 -10.86 -29.62
C PRO A 78 -0.60 -9.69 -30.12
N ASP A 79 -1.92 -9.88 -30.20
CA ASP A 79 -2.84 -8.83 -30.63
C ASP A 79 -3.24 -8.01 -29.39
N PRO A 80 -3.13 -6.67 -29.41
CA PRO A 80 -3.62 -5.83 -28.31
C PRO A 80 -5.14 -5.68 -28.29
N ARG A 81 -5.84 -5.84 -29.42
CA ARG A 81 -7.30 -5.64 -29.55
C ARG A 81 -8.09 -6.89 -29.25
N GLN A 82 -7.47 -8.04 -29.43
CA GLN A 82 -8.02 -9.32 -29.04
C GLN A 82 -7.24 -9.85 -27.85
N THR A 83 -7.78 -10.86 -27.18
CA THR A 83 -7.11 -11.48 -26.06
C THR A 83 -7.35 -12.98 -26.07
N VAL A 84 -6.31 -13.74 -25.74
CA VAL A 84 -6.43 -15.18 -25.49
C VAL A 84 -7.21 -15.48 -24.20
N ILE A 85 -7.40 -14.49 -23.34
CA ILE A 85 -8.04 -14.66 -22.04
C ILE A 85 -9.54 -14.36 -22.16
N ALA A 86 -10.34 -15.43 -22.11
CA ALA A 86 -11.80 -15.36 -22.32
C ALA A 86 -12.53 -14.36 -21.40
N GLU A 87 -12.05 -14.19 -20.17
CA GLU A 87 -12.66 -13.28 -19.18
C GLU A 87 -12.46 -11.79 -19.52
N ASP A 88 -11.43 -11.44 -20.29
CA ASP A 88 -11.07 -10.06 -20.59
C ASP A 88 -11.55 -9.61 -21.98
N VAL A 89 -12.18 -10.50 -22.76
CA VAL A 89 -12.55 -10.22 -24.16
C VAL A 89 -13.43 -8.97 -24.25
N ASP A 90 -14.54 -8.97 -23.53
CA ASP A 90 -15.51 -7.86 -23.54
C ASP A 90 -14.87 -6.55 -23.07
N PHE A 91 -14.01 -6.63 -22.06
CA PHE A 91 -13.29 -5.48 -21.49
C PHE A 91 -12.36 -4.84 -22.51
N VAL A 92 -11.55 -5.66 -23.21
CA VAL A 92 -10.56 -5.21 -24.19
C VAL A 92 -11.23 -4.66 -25.44
N GLU A 93 -12.23 -5.38 -25.94
CA GLU A 93 -13.00 -4.94 -27.11
C GLU A 93 -13.64 -3.58 -26.85
N THR A 94 -14.27 -3.41 -25.69
CA THR A 94 -14.87 -2.13 -25.28
C THR A 94 -13.82 -1.02 -25.21
N TYR A 95 -12.67 -1.29 -24.59
CA TYR A 95 -11.60 -0.30 -24.44
C TYR A 95 -11.07 0.21 -25.79
N TYR A 96 -10.80 -0.70 -26.73
CA TYR A 96 -10.27 -0.33 -28.06
C TYR A 96 -11.34 0.03 -29.09
N SER A 97 -12.64 -0.13 -28.78
CA SER A 97 -13.73 0.16 -29.72
C SER A 97 -13.75 1.61 -30.22
N LEU A 98 -13.15 2.54 -29.47
CA LEU A 98 -13.08 3.97 -29.78
C LEU A 98 -11.68 4.41 -30.26
N GLU A 99 -10.69 3.51 -30.25
CA GLU A 99 -9.29 3.83 -30.58
C GLU A 99 -8.98 3.56 -32.06
N ASP A 100 -8.37 4.54 -32.72
CA ASP A 100 -7.94 4.43 -34.11
C ASP A 100 -6.85 3.36 -34.31
N ASP A 101 -6.83 2.72 -35.48
CA ASP A 101 -5.82 1.70 -35.87
C ASP A 101 -4.38 2.21 -35.79
N ASN A 102 -4.19 3.52 -35.93
CA ASN A 102 -2.88 4.17 -35.88
C ASN A 102 -2.49 4.66 -34.48
N SER A 103 -3.29 4.38 -33.45
CA SER A 103 -2.98 4.77 -32.08
C SER A 103 -1.64 4.12 -31.64
N PRO A 104 -0.74 4.87 -30.99
CA PRO A 104 0.53 4.33 -30.49
C PRO A 104 0.29 3.18 -29.51
N PHE A 105 -0.84 3.16 -28.82
CA PHE A 105 -1.24 2.09 -27.89
C PHE A 105 -1.58 0.76 -28.58
N VAL A 106 -1.93 0.79 -29.87
CA VAL A 106 -2.19 -0.41 -30.67
C VAL A 106 -0.94 -0.86 -31.41
N THR A 107 -0.15 0.09 -31.90
CA THR A 107 0.96 -0.23 -32.80
C THR A 107 2.29 -0.45 -32.11
N ARG A 108 2.52 0.12 -30.92
CA ARG A 108 3.84 0.14 -30.26
C ARG A 108 3.90 -0.70 -28.99
N VAL A 109 2.94 -1.57 -28.73
CA VAL A 109 2.93 -2.39 -27.51
C VAL A 109 3.58 -3.75 -27.73
N SER A 110 4.23 -4.25 -26.68
CA SER A 110 4.79 -5.60 -26.64
C SER A 110 3.67 -6.67 -26.72
N PRO A 111 3.95 -7.83 -27.34
CA PRO A 111 3.05 -8.98 -27.33
C PRO A 111 2.95 -9.62 -25.93
N TRP A 112 3.87 -9.30 -25.01
CA TRP A 112 3.81 -9.78 -23.65
C TRP A 112 2.90 -8.92 -22.79
N LEU A 113 1.97 -9.58 -22.11
CA LEU A 113 1.00 -8.99 -21.21
C LEU A 113 1.32 -9.38 -19.77
N LEU A 114 1.46 -8.38 -18.89
CA LEU A 114 1.39 -8.59 -17.45
C LEU A 114 -0.05 -8.33 -16.98
N ARG A 115 -0.72 -9.36 -16.47
CA ARG A 115 -2.07 -9.30 -15.91
C ARG A 115 -1.98 -9.38 -14.39
N LEU A 116 -2.55 -8.38 -13.71
CA LEU A 116 -2.68 -8.35 -12.26
C LEU A 116 -4.15 -8.51 -11.88
N GLU A 117 -4.45 -9.45 -11.01
CA GLU A 117 -5.76 -9.57 -10.37
C GLU A 117 -5.70 -8.98 -8.97
N LEU A 118 -6.55 -8.00 -8.69
CA LEU A 118 -6.59 -7.27 -7.42
C LEU A 118 -7.63 -7.85 -6.47
N ASN A 119 -7.35 -7.73 -5.17
CA ASN A 119 -8.25 -8.17 -4.12
C ASN A 119 -9.33 -7.12 -3.84
N ARG A 120 -10.54 -7.36 -4.35
CA ARG A 120 -11.70 -6.47 -4.15
C ARG A 120 -11.98 -6.15 -2.68
N ALA A 121 -11.86 -7.12 -1.77
CA ALA A 121 -12.15 -6.91 -0.36
C ALA A 121 -11.16 -5.91 0.28
N MET A 122 -9.87 -6.00 -0.08
CA MET A 122 -8.86 -5.05 0.39
C MET A 122 -9.01 -3.68 -0.24
N MET A 123 -9.38 -3.60 -1.52
CA MET A 123 -9.66 -2.33 -2.19
C MET A 123 -10.81 -1.57 -1.53
N VAL A 124 -11.91 -2.26 -1.21
CA VAL A 124 -13.06 -1.65 -0.50
C VAL A 124 -12.68 -1.22 0.91
N ASP A 125 -11.90 -2.03 1.65
CA ASP A 125 -11.47 -1.66 3.01
C ASP A 125 -10.58 -0.42 3.02
N LYS A 126 -9.78 -0.24 1.96
CA LYS A 126 -8.88 0.91 1.78
C LYS A 126 -9.49 2.08 0.99
N GLY A 127 -10.68 1.91 0.42
CA GLY A 127 -11.30 2.93 -0.42
C GLY A 127 -10.47 3.30 -1.66
N ILE A 128 -9.82 2.32 -2.28
CA ILE A 128 -8.99 2.52 -3.48
C ILE A 128 -9.73 1.96 -4.69
N TYR A 129 -9.81 2.75 -5.76
CA TYR A 129 -10.44 2.36 -7.02
C TYR A 129 -9.40 1.89 -8.05
N VAL A 130 -9.81 1.08 -9.03
CA VAL A 130 -8.91 0.61 -10.10
C VAL A 130 -8.37 1.78 -10.92
N THR A 131 -9.22 2.77 -11.16
CA THR A 131 -8.88 4.00 -11.90
C THR A 131 -7.71 4.75 -11.26
N ASP A 132 -7.72 4.91 -9.93
CA ASP A 132 -6.63 5.54 -9.17
C ASP A 132 -5.31 4.77 -9.32
N ILE A 133 -5.38 3.43 -9.29
CA ILE A 133 -4.20 2.56 -9.43
C ILE A 133 -3.65 2.68 -10.85
N VAL A 134 -4.49 2.63 -11.88
CA VAL A 134 -4.09 2.78 -13.29
C VAL A 134 -3.41 4.12 -13.52
N GLN A 135 -4.00 5.21 -13.02
CA GLN A 135 -3.42 6.53 -13.12
C GLN A 135 -2.05 6.57 -12.44
N LYS A 136 -1.93 6.02 -11.23
CA LYS A 136 -0.67 6.03 -10.49
C LYS A 136 0.43 5.22 -11.17
N ILE A 137 0.11 4.05 -11.72
CA ILE A 137 1.06 3.24 -12.50
C ILE A 137 1.49 4.03 -13.74
N SER A 138 0.54 4.66 -14.45
CA SER A 138 0.83 5.44 -15.66
C SER A 138 1.69 6.67 -15.36
N GLU A 139 1.52 7.33 -14.22
CA GLU A 139 2.35 8.48 -13.81
C GLU A 139 3.79 8.06 -13.45
N GLU A 140 3.95 6.92 -12.78
CA GLU A 140 5.25 6.39 -12.34
C GLU A 140 6.09 5.91 -13.55
N PHE A 141 5.46 5.20 -14.49
CA PHE A 141 6.13 4.57 -15.65
C PHE A 141 5.97 5.35 -16.97
N ARG A 142 5.27 6.49 -16.95
CA ARG A 142 5.08 7.47 -18.04
C ARG A 142 4.89 6.88 -19.44
N HIS A 143 5.96 6.76 -20.21
CA HIS A 143 5.95 6.40 -21.62
C HIS A 143 6.36 4.95 -21.88
N ASP A 144 6.84 4.24 -20.85
CA ASP A 144 7.40 2.90 -20.98
C ASP A 144 6.32 1.82 -20.89
N LEU A 145 5.16 2.16 -20.33
CA LEU A 145 4.09 1.22 -20.04
C LEU A 145 2.74 1.73 -20.54
N HIS A 146 2.05 0.88 -21.28
CA HIS A 146 0.62 1.02 -21.54
C HIS A 146 -0.16 0.23 -20.50
N VAL A 147 -1.08 0.91 -19.79
CA VAL A 147 -1.84 0.34 -18.67
C VAL A 147 -3.33 0.50 -18.95
N MET A 148 -4.08 -0.58 -18.77
CA MET A 148 -5.54 -0.58 -18.82
C MET A 148 -6.07 -1.30 -17.58
N GLY A 149 -7.18 -0.82 -17.03
CA GLY A 149 -7.84 -1.42 -15.87
C GLY A 149 -9.32 -1.65 -16.14
N SER A 150 -9.86 -2.71 -15.55
CA SER A 150 -11.29 -3.01 -15.59
C SER A 150 -12.11 -1.92 -14.89
N ASP A 151 -13.41 -1.89 -15.17
CA ASP A 151 -14.37 -1.12 -14.37
C ASP A 151 -14.41 -1.65 -12.92
N ASP A 152 -14.61 -0.76 -11.95
CA ASP A 152 -14.77 -1.09 -10.53
C ASP A 152 -15.98 -2.01 -10.28
N ASN A 153 -16.96 -2.03 -11.20
CA ASN A 153 -18.12 -2.93 -11.14
C ASN A 153 -17.87 -4.33 -11.72
N SER A 154 -16.72 -4.56 -12.35
CA SER A 154 -16.34 -5.87 -12.90
C SER A 154 -16.32 -6.96 -11.81
N GLU A 155 -16.65 -8.20 -12.18
CA GLU A 155 -16.56 -9.35 -11.25
C GLU A 155 -15.13 -9.52 -10.74
N LYS A 156 -14.16 -9.39 -11.63
CA LYS A 156 -12.73 -9.39 -11.33
C LYS A 156 -12.13 -8.01 -11.57
N GLN A 157 -11.35 -7.56 -10.60
CA GLN A 157 -10.61 -6.30 -10.66
C GLN A 157 -9.26 -6.59 -11.30
N VAL A 158 -9.11 -6.25 -12.58
CA VAL A 158 -7.96 -6.65 -13.38
C VAL A 158 -7.25 -5.42 -13.92
N ILE A 159 -5.92 -5.43 -13.82
CA ILE A 159 -5.05 -4.46 -14.49
C ILE A 159 -4.18 -5.20 -15.49
N ARG A 160 -4.10 -4.67 -16.69
CA ARG A 160 -3.30 -5.20 -17.78
C ARG A 160 -2.23 -4.17 -18.15
N CYS A 161 -0.98 -4.60 -18.11
CA CYS A 161 0.18 -3.77 -18.40
C CYS A 161 0.93 -4.37 -19.59
N ARG A 162 1.24 -3.54 -20.59
CA ARG A 162 2.11 -3.87 -21.73
C ARG A 162 3.25 -2.88 -21.81
N VAL A 163 4.43 -3.35 -22.16
CA VAL A 163 5.60 -2.48 -22.39
C VAL A 163 5.41 -1.76 -23.72
N MET A 164 5.67 -0.45 -23.75
CA MET A 164 5.72 0.33 -25.00
C MET A 164 7.12 0.25 -25.59
N LEU A 165 7.18 -0.09 -26.87
CA LEU A 165 8.39 -0.16 -27.68
C LEU A 165 8.65 1.22 -28.31
N ASP A 166 9.92 1.58 -28.40
CA ASP A 166 10.33 2.77 -29.13
C ASP A 166 10.23 2.54 -30.65
N GLU A 167 9.97 3.61 -31.41
CA GLU A 167 9.90 3.54 -32.88
C GLU A 167 11.19 2.98 -33.51
N ASN A 168 12.32 3.13 -32.82
CA ASN A 168 13.62 2.62 -33.25
C ASN A 168 13.76 1.09 -33.11
N GLU A 169 13.03 0.46 -32.18
CA GLU A 169 13.13 -0.98 -31.93
C GLU A 169 12.32 -1.82 -32.92
N LYS A 170 11.30 -1.23 -33.56
CA LYS A 170 10.53 -1.92 -34.63
C LYS A 170 11.36 -2.29 -35.85
N ASN A 171 12.45 -1.55 -36.11
CA ASN A 171 13.33 -1.76 -37.26
C ASN A 171 14.51 -2.70 -36.96
N ALA A 172 14.63 -3.20 -35.73
CA ALA A 172 15.62 -4.22 -35.37
C ALA A 172 15.07 -5.62 -35.66
N GLU A 173 14.74 -5.90 -36.93
CA GLU A 173 14.94 -7.25 -37.43
C GLU A 173 16.45 -7.46 -37.48
N ILE A 174 17.04 -8.20 -36.54
CA ILE A 174 18.32 -8.95 -36.59
C ILE A 174 18.84 -9.21 -35.15
N ASP A 175 19.21 -10.48 -34.90
CA ASP A 175 19.92 -11.09 -33.75
C ASP A 175 19.11 -11.51 -32.51
N ASP A 176 18.56 -12.73 -32.62
CA ASP A 176 17.88 -13.56 -31.62
C ASP A 176 18.78 -14.03 -30.45
N GLU A 177 20.09 -13.70 -30.44
CA GLU A 177 21.04 -14.22 -29.44
C GLU A 177 21.40 -13.23 -28.31
N ASN A 178 21.08 -11.93 -28.43
CA ASN A 178 21.52 -10.90 -27.47
C ASN A 178 20.41 -10.07 -26.84
N LYS A 179 19.13 -10.36 -27.11
CA LYS A 179 18.06 -9.77 -26.30
C LYS A 179 18.15 -10.38 -24.89
N PRO A 180 18.22 -9.58 -23.81
CA PRO A 180 17.92 -10.12 -22.50
C PRO A 180 16.56 -10.79 -22.61
N GLU A 181 16.45 -12.07 -22.23
CA GLU A 181 15.19 -12.83 -22.32
C GLU A 181 14.05 -11.93 -21.84
N GLU A 182 13.11 -11.59 -22.72
CA GLU A 182 12.05 -10.60 -22.44
C GLU A 182 11.26 -10.98 -21.17
N ASP A 183 11.20 -12.28 -20.85
CA ASP A 183 10.71 -12.84 -19.58
C ASP A 183 11.45 -12.32 -18.34
N THR A 184 12.79 -12.25 -18.37
CA THR A 184 13.60 -11.72 -17.26
C THR A 184 13.33 -10.24 -17.03
N PHE A 185 13.09 -9.48 -18.11
CA PHE A 185 12.74 -8.07 -17.99
C PHE A 185 11.35 -7.89 -17.35
N LEU A 186 10.35 -8.65 -17.79
CA LEU A 186 8.99 -8.59 -17.24
C LEU A 186 8.92 -9.00 -15.79
N ARG A 187 9.68 -10.02 -15.35
CA ARG A 187 9.77 -10.41 -13.94
C ARG A 187 10.40 -9.32 -13.06
N LYS A 188 11.40 -8.61 -13.59
CA LYS A 188 12.00 -7.46 -12.90
C LYS A 188 11.02 -6.30 -12.84
N LEU A 189 10.31 -6.03 -13.92
CA LEU A 189 9.26 -5.01 -13.97
C LEU A 189 8.15 -5.32 -12.97
N GLU A 190 7.66 -6.56 -12.93
CA GLU A 190 6.68 -7.05 -11.96
C GLU A 190 7.16 -6.81 -10.52
N SER A 191 8.36 -7.29 -10.19
CA SER A 191 8.92 -7.14 -8.83
C SER A 191 9.11 -5.67 -8.44
N SER A 192 9.57 -4.84 -9.38
CA SER A 192 9.75 -3.42 -9.16
C SER A 192 8.41 -2.74 -8.96
N MET A 193 7.44 -2.95 -9.85
CA MET A 193 6.13 -2.31 -9.84
C MET A 193 5.33 -2.68 -8.58
N LEU A 194 5.33 -3.95 -8.17
CA LEU A 194 4.62 -4.40 -6.98
C LEU A 194 5.19 -3.77 -5.69
N SER A 195 6.51 -3.54 -5.65
CA SER A 195 7.19 -3.03 -4.45
C SER A 195 7.34 -1.50 -4.41
N SER A 196 7.51 -0.84 -5.56
CA SER A 196 7.78 0.60 -5.64
C SER A 196 6.51 1.44 -5.57
N ILE A 197 5.40 0.94 -6.13
CA ILE A 197 4.16 1.70 -6.18
C ILE A 197 3.49 1.73 -4.80
N ASN A 198 3.62 2.89 -4.17
CA ASN A 198 2.93 3.23 -2.93
C ASN A 198 1.56 3.78 -3.28
N LEU A 199 0.48 3.08 -2.94
CA LEU A 199 -0.88 3.55 -3.24
C LEU A 199 -1.38 4.54 -2.19
N CYS A 200 -1.21 4.18 -0.92
CA CYS A 200 -1.66 4.96 0.23
C CYS A 200 -0.75 4.69 1.44
N GLY A 201 -0.76 5.59 2.42
CA GLY A 201 -0.10 5.40 3.70
C GLY A 201 1.29 5.99 3.80
N ILE A 202 1.79 5.98 5.02
CA ILE A 202 3.09 6.55 5.37
C ILE A 202 4.15 5.44 5.32
N PRO A 203 5.24 5.61 4.54
CA PRO A 203 6.34 4.65 4.52
C PRO A 203 6.85 4.37 5.94
N GLY A 204 7.04 3.09 6.25
CA GLY A 204 7.47 2.63 7.57
C GLY A 204 6.34 2.22 8.50
N ILE A 205 5.07 2.53 8.20
CA ILE A 205 3.90 2.08 8.96
C ILE A 205 3.24 0.87 8.27
N LYS A 206 3.56 -0.33 8.72
CA LYS A 206 3.14 -1.58 8.05
C LYS A 206 1.67 -1.92 8.26
N LYS A 207 1.18 -1.65 9.48
CA LYS A 207 -0.18 -1.98 9.90
C LYS A 207 -0.64 -1.03 11.00
N VAL A 208 -1.93 -0.73 11.01
CA VAL A 208 -2.54 0.16 12.01
C VAL A 208 -3.74 -0.55 12.63
N TYR A 209 -3.85 -0.47 13.95
CA TYR A 209 -4.88 -1.13 14.74
C TYR A 209 -5.70 -0.07 15.48
N ILE A 210 -7.02 -0.09 15.29
CA ILE A 210 -7.94 0.71 16.11
C ILE A 210 -8.00 0.12 17.52
N VAL A 211 -7.88 0.97 18.53
CA VAL A 211 -7.96 0.59 19.95
C VAL A 211 -8.88 1.52 20.73
N GLU A 212 -9.61 0.97 21.68
CA GLU A 212 -10.30 1.76 22.70
C GLU A 212 -9.34 2.09 23.84
N ARG A 213 -9.19 3.39 24.16
CA ARG A 213 -8.42 3.86 25.29
C ARG A 213 -9.33 4.53 26.31
N LYS A 214 -9.03 4.34 27.59
CA LYS A 214 -9.69 5.05 28.68
C LYS A 214 -8.88 6.30 28.99
N ASN A 215 -9.51 7.46 28.87
CA ASN A 215 -8.93 8.74 29.22
C ASN A 215 -9.66 9.30 30.45
N THR A 216 -8.90 9.74 31.44
CA THR A 216 -9.46 10.31 32.66
C THR A 216 -9.29 11.82 32.59
N VAL A 217 -10.40 12.53 32.40
CA VAL A 217 -10.43 13.99 32.24
C VAL A 217 -11.07 14.62 33.47
N LEU A 218 -10.60 15.81 33.83
CA LEU A 218 -11.18 16.60 34.90
C LEU A 218 -12.41 17.35 34.38
N ASN A 219 -13.56 17.12 34.99
CA ASN A 219 -14.79 17.83 34.63
C ASN A 219 -14.83 19.23 35.27
N ASP A 220 -15.70 20.09 34.76
CA ASP A 220 -15.99 21.44 35.30
C ASP A 220 -16.38 21.44 36.79
N LYS A 221 -16.84 20.29 37.32
CA LYS A 221 -17.21 20.09 38.72
C LYS A 221 -16.02 19.70 39.62
N GLY A 222 -14.81 19.62 39.08
CA GLY A 222 -13.59 19.21 39.80
C GLY A 222 -13.51 17.70 40.08
N SER A 223 -14.39 16.88 39.51
CA SER A 223 -14.35 15.42 39.59
C SER A 223 -13.66 14.81 38.37
N PHE A 224 -12.91 13.72 38.57
CA PHE A 224 -12.36 12.94 37.46
C PHE A 224 -13.44 12.05 36.85
N GLU A 225 -13.67 12.17 35.55
CA GLU A 225 -14.51 11.26 34.78
C GLU A 225 -13.64 10.46 33.81
N THR A 226 -13.94 9.17 33.67
CA THR A 226 -13.26 8.32 32.69
C THR A 226 -14.11 8.20 31.46
N THR A 227 -13.62 8.74 30.35
CA THR A 227 -14.23 8.63 29.03
C THR A 227 -13.46 7.60 28.21
N THR A 228 -14.15 6.94 27.30
CA THR A 228 -13.54 6.05 26.31
C THR A 228 -13.38 6.80 25.01
N GLU A 229 -12.18 6.76 24.44
CA GLU A 229 -11.89 7.34 23.14
C GLU A 229 -11.14 6.34 22.25
N TRP A 230 -11.37 6.45 20.94
CA TRP A 230 -10.70 5.68 19.92
C TRP A 230 -9.31 6.26 19.65
N GLY A 231 -8.32 5.38 19.60
CA GLY A 231 -6.96 5.69 19.20
C GLY A 231 -6.44 4.67 18.20
N LEU A 232 -5.24 4.92 17.67
CA LEU A 232 -4.59 4.01 16.72
C LEU A 232 -3.24 3.57 17.28
N ASP A 233 -2.93 2.29 17.15
CA ASP A 233 -1.58 1.76 17.40
C ASP A 233 -0.98 1.28 16.07
N THR A 234 0.27 1.61 15.82
CA THR A 234 0.97 1.22 14.58
C THR A 234 1.95 0.07 14.82
N ASP A 235 2.17 -0.74 13.79
CA ASP A 235 3.37 -1.58 13.64
C ASP A 235 4.32 -0.87 12.67
N GLY A 236 5.42 -0.36 13.21
CA GLY A 236 6.30 0.60 12.53
C GLY A 236 6.25 2.00 13.12
N THR A 237 7.24 2.81 12.73
CA THR A 237 7.48 4.17 13.24
C THR A 237 7.83 5.09 12.09
N ASN A 238 7.10 6.21 12.00
CA ASN A 238 7.45 7.40 11.22
C ASN A 238 6.70 8.58 11.85
N LEU A 239 7.17 9.01 13.03
CA LEU A 239 6.51 9.98 13.90
C LEU A 239 6.31 11.33 13.20
N GLN A 240 7.30 11.77 12.41
CA GLN A 240 7.28 13.04 11.71
C GLN A 240 6.08 13.14 10.76
N GLU A 241 5.93 12.17 9.85
CA GLU A 241 4.84 12.18 8.87
C GLU A 241 3.48 11.96 9.54
N VAL A 242 3.43 11.17 10.62
CA VAL A 242 2.20 10.88 11.36
C VAL A 242 1.66 12.11 12.06
N MET A 243 2.53 12.91 12.69
CA MET A 243 2.12 14.16 13.36
C MET A 243 1.61 15.20 12.36
N CYS A 244 2.02 15.12 11.09
CA CYS A 244 1.53 16.01 10.03
C CYS A 244 0.18 15.56 9.43
N GLN A 245 -0.35 14.39 9.79
CA GLN A 245 -1.62 13.92 9.24
C GLN A 245 -2.81 14.60 9.90
N GLU A 246 -3.78 14.96 9.07
CA GLU A 246 -5.05 15.49 9.55
C GLU A 246 -5.81 14.43 10.37
N GLY A 247 -6.27 14.84 11.54
CA GLY A 247 -7.03 13.98 12.45
C GLY A 247 -6.20 13.30 13.53
N VAL A 248 -4.88 13.44 13.47
CA VAL A 248 -3.96 13.02 14.52
C VAL A 248 -3.79 14.15 15.54
N ASP A 249 -3.79 13.80 16.82
CA ASP A 249 -3.42 14.70 17.91
C ASP A 249 -1.90 14.60 18.14
N GLU A 250 -1.19 15.60 17.65
CA GLU A 250 0.26 15.70 17.69
C GLU A 250 0.79 15.88 19.13
N THR A 251 -0.02 16.39 20.06
CA THR A 251 0.42 16.68 21.44
C THR A 251 0.46 15.44 22.32
N ARG A 252 -0.40 14.45 22.02
CA ARG A 252 -0.51 13.21 22.79
C ARG A 252 0.13 12.00 22.11
N THR A 253 0.42 12.08 20.82
CA THR A 253 1.00 10.97 20.06
C THR A 253 2.40 10.60 20.57
N TYR A 254 2.63 9.30 20.76
CA TYR A 254 3.84 8.77 21.39
C TYR A 254 4.56 7.75 20.49
N SER A 255 5.89 7.82 20.44
CA SER A 255 6.73 6.81 19.81
C SER A 255 7.54 6.03 20.84
N ASN A 256 7.73 4.73 20.61
CA ASN A 256 8.69 3.96 21.39
C ASN A 256 10.12 4.03 20.84
N ASN A 257 10.38 4.71 19.72
CA ASN A 257 11.72 4.88 19.19
C ASN A 257 12.35 6.17 19.72
N THR A 258 13.30 6.07 20.64
CA THR A 258 13.93 7.24 21.27
C THR A 258 14.78 8.06 20.31
N VAL A 259 15.33 7.44 19.27
CA VAL A 259 16.16 8.14 18.28
C VAL A 259 15.29 9.04 17.43
N GLU A 260 14.17 8.49 16.94
CA GLU A 260 13.17 9.23 16.18
C GLU A 260 12.61 10.41 16.97
N ILE A 261 12.28 10.23 18.25
CA ILE A 261 11.79 11.32 19.12
C ILE A 261 12.82 12.46 19.27
N MET A 262 14.12 12.16 19.17
CA MET A 262 15.17 13.17 19.28
C MET A 262 15.39 13.94 17.97
N GLU A 263 15.05 13.33 16.84
CA GLU A 263 15.24 13.87 15.49
C GLU A 263 14.07 14.78 15.05
N VAL A 264 12.87 14.55 15.57
CA VAL A 264 11.62 15.31 15.31
C VAL A 264 11.48 16.46 16.30
#